data_AF-A0A5Q3HEH3-F1
#
_entry.id   AF-A0A5Q3HEH3-F1
#
_cell.length_a   1.000
_cell.length_b   1.000
_cell.length_c   1.000
_cell.angle_alpha   90.00
_cell.angle_beta   90.00
_cell.angle_gamma   90.00
#
_symmetry.space_group_name_H-M   'P 1'
#
loop_
_entity.id
_entity.type
_entity.pdbx_description
1 polymer ?
#
loop_
_entity_poly.entity_id
_entity_poly.type
_entity_poly.pdbx_seq_one_letter_code
_entity_poly.pdbx_strand_id
1 'polypeptide(L)'
;MSQVPKIVQQRMIEALEMGRGLAARDFPEAELMGEAGALGSSVLFGDFVDLLLLQWGDLDNQNAAANAICEGFKRNSHREAFIHAVDALVEADINDFAPFAKALDSRAGDGSTSMHIRVEAVAGLTRLALRSSRWTTYAGAGVLRLLDEEDDWVKAKLCRLTSILHDQLAWDQAVESLKTLTSCTACAAEARQELGFVEMSAAFQSDNLLSMVAHLAQSATWFEQCARFAEDAPRARMYGVVAGALSKSLNGDLTAALDVGELGNDAQWVVNYGPPRAGASWLAPPVEAELEWIPLLAPHDGSAAVDPFSLFASAVQVFEKVRAVQVTINGKREYRAPSFSTLTERARAMGLGRTWLGNPTASNLSSEGRARLEAVFRPPGASPGKH
;
A
#
# COMPACT_ATOMS: atom_id res chain seq x y z
N MET A 1 50.96 -24.24 -0.94
CA MET A 1 50.65 -23.03 -0.17
C MET A 1 49.24 -23.19 0.37
N SER A 2 49.09 -23.42 1.67
CA SER A 2 47.77 -23.52 2.31
C SER A 2 47.14 -22.12 2.26
N GLN A 3 46.06 -21.95 1.49
CA GLN A 3 45.25 -20.75 1.61
C GLN A 3 44.71 -20.71 3.03
N VAL A 4 45.01 -19.65 3.77
CA VAL A 4 44.32 -19.35 5.02
C VAL A 4 42.83 -19.24 4.68
N PRO A 5 41.93 -19.94 5.39
CA PRO A 5 40.50 -19.83 5.12
C PRO A 5 40.10 -18.36 5.19
N LYS A 6 39.58 -17.82 4.08
CA LYS A 6 39.05 -16.45 4.09
C LYS A 6 37.80 -16.44 4.97
N ILE A 7 37.73 -15.43 5.83
CA ILE A 7 36.56 -15.09 6.66
C ILE A 7 35.33 -15.02 5.75
N VAL A 8 34.19 -15.58 6.19
CA VAL A 8 32.95 -15.72 5.41
C VAL A 8 32.52 -14.40 4.81
N GLN A 9 32.58 -13.33 5.62
CA GLN A 9 32.31 -11.97 5.19
C GLN A 9 33.11 -11.56 3.94
N GLN A 10 34.40 -11.90 3.89
CA GLN A 10 35.27 -11.54 2.76
C GLN A 10 34.90 -12.30 1.48
N ARG A 11 34.48 -13.57 1.61
CA ARG A 11 34.01 -14.37 0.48
C ARG A 11 32.68 -13.85 -0.08
N MET A 12 31.78 -13.40 0.79
CA MET A 12 30.52 -12.77 0.37
C MET A 12 30.79 -11.47 -0.40
N ILE A 13 31.67 -10.61 0.10
CA ILE A 13 32.07 -9.36 -0.58
C ILE A 13 32.67 -9.67 -1.96
N GLU A 14 33.63 -10.60 -2.03
CA GLU A 14 34.26 -10.97 -3.31
C GLU A 14 33.25 -11.53 -4.32
N ALA A 15 32.27 -12.31 -3.88
CA ALA A 15 31.22 -12.82 -4.76
C ALA A 15 30.36 -11.68 -5.32
N LEU A 16 29.92 -10.74 -4.47
CA LEU A 16 29.11 -9.58 -4.85
C LEU A 16 29.88 -8.63 -5.79
N GLU A 17 31.15 -8.35 -5.51
CA GLU A 17 32.01 -7.51 -6.36
C GLU A 17 32.24 -8.12 -7.75
N MET A 18 32.29 -9.45 -7.84
CA MET A 18 32.37 -10.18 -9.11
C MET A 18 31.02 -10.30 -9.83
N GLY A 19 29.95 -9.69 -9.32
CA GLY A 19 28.59 -9.78 -9.85
C GLY A 19 28.02 -11.20 -9.78
N ARG A 20 28.58 -12.06 -8.92
CA ARG A 20 28.05 -13.41 -8.68
C ARG A 20 26.99 -13.29 -7.59
N GLY A 21 25.79 -13.80 -7.85
CA GLY A 21 24.78 -13.97 -6.80
C GLY A 21 25.30 -14.89 -5.69
N LEU A 22 24.85 -14.66 -4.46
CA LEU A 22 25.15 -15.52 -3.32
C LEU A 22 24.23 -16.73 -3.37
N ALA A 23 24.78 -17.95 -3.27
CA ALA A 23 24.00 -19.18 -3.25
C ALA A 23 24.24 -19.93 -1.94
N ALA A 24 23.18 -20.50 -1.36
CA ALA A 24 23.24 -21.22 -0.07
C ALA A 24 24.32 -22.32 -0.04
N ARG A 25 24.52 -23.04 -1.16
CA ARG A 25 25.56 -24.08 -1.29
C ARG A 25 26.99 -23.56 -1.09
N ASP A 26 27.23 -22.28 -1.35
CA ASP A 26 28.55 -21.65 -1.27
C ASP A 26 28.83 -21.11 0.15
N PHE A 27 27.82 -21.09 1.02
CA PHE A 27 27.86 -20.52 2.38
C PHE A 27 27.05 -21.40 3.35
N PRO A 28 27.61 -22.52 3.83
CA PRO A 28 26.89 -23.45 4.70
C PRO A 28 26.57 -22.83 6.07
N GLU A 29 25.52 -23.35 6.74
CA GLU A 29 25.05 -22.86 8.05
C GLU A 29 26.18 -22.68 9.07
N ALA A 30 27.02 -23.69 9.26
CA ALA A 30 28.08 -23.65 10.28
C ALA A 30 29.05 -22.46 10.10
N GLU A 31 29.33 -22.09 8.84
CA GLU A 31 30.19 -20.95 8.51
C GLU A 31 29.46 -19.62 8.79
N LEU A 32 28.22 -19.50 8.29
CA LEU A 32 27.38 -18.31 8.53
C LEU A 32 27.16 -18.07 10.02
N MET A 33 26.85 -19.12 10.78
CA MET A 33 26.60 -19.06 12.21
C MET A 33 27.88 -18.82 13.03
N GLY A 34 29.05 -19.27 12.54
CA GLY A 34 30.35 -18.98 13.14
C GLY A 34 30.69 -17.49 13.15
N GLU A 35 30.16 -16.72 12.18
CA GLU A 35 30.36 -15.28 12.05
C GLU A 35 29.08 -14.44 12.26
N ALA A 36 28.02 -15.05 12.80
CA ALA A 36 26.70 -14.42 12.94
C ALA A 36 26.73 -13.04 13.61
N GLY A 37 27.57 -12.87 14.64
CA GLY A 37 27.73 -11.58 15.32
C GLY A 37 28.29 -10.48 14.42
N ALA A 38 29.33 -10.80 13.64
CA ALA A 38 29.96 -9.85 12.72
C ALA A 38 29.03 -9.53 11.55
N LEU A 39 28.48 -10.58 10.90
CA LEU A 39 27.53 -10.46 9.79
C LEU A 39 26.27 -9.68 10.20
N GLY A 40 25.72 -9.96 11.39
CA GLY A 40 24.55 -9.30 11.96
C GLY A 40 24.70 -7.78 12.13
N SER A 41 25.92 -7.29 12.36
CA SER A 41 26.21 -5.85 12.47
C SER A 41 26.73 -5.20 11.19
N SER A 42 26.91 -5.96 10.11
CA SER A 42 27.57 -5.49 8.89
C SER A 42 26.60 -4.99 7.82
N VAL A 43 27.15 -4.43 6.74
CA VAL A 43 26.39 -4.10 5.51
C VAL A 43 25.84 -5.33 4.78
N LEU A 44 26.34 -6.53 5.09
CA LEU A 44 25.90 -7.80 4.52
C LEU A 44 24.77 -8.45 5.33
N PHE A 45 24.22 -7.76 6.34
CA PHE A 45 23.20 -8.35 7.20
C PHE A 45 22.00 -8.86 6.40
N GLY A 46 21.53 -8.11 5.41
CA GLY A 46 20.46 -8.55 4.51
C GLY A 46 20.79 -9.85 3.78
N ASP A 47 21.98 -9.94 3.20
CA ASP A 47 22.46 -11.14 2.49
C ASP A 47 22.61 -12.34 3.42
N PHE A 48 23.09 -12.11 4.65
CA PHE A 48 23.18 -13.14 5.68
C PHE A 48 21.80 -13.68 6.06
N VAL A 49 20.80 -12.80 6.24
CA VAL A 49 19.43 -13.20 6.51
C VAL A 49 18.85 -13.99 5.32
N ASP A 50 19.00 -13.49 4.10
CA ASP A 50 18.51 -14.16 2.90
C ASP A 50 19.10 -15.57 2.74
N LEU A 51 20.42 -15.70 2.88
CA LEU A 51 21.07 -17.00 2.86
C LEU A 51 20.51 -17.95 3.92
N LEU A 52 20.37 -17.53 5.19
CA LEU A 52 19.79 -18.39 6.23
C LEU A 52 18.34 -18.80 5.92
N LEU A 53 17.55 -17.91 5.33
CA LEU A 53 16.15 -18.18 4.99
C LEU A 53 16.00 -19.10 3.78
N LEU A 54 16.90 -19.05 2.80
CA LEU A 54 16.91 -19.95 1.65
C LEU A 54 17.12 -21.42 2.04
N GLN A 55 17.88 -21.68 3.10
CA GLN A 55 18.11 -23.02 3.66
C GLN A 55 17.26 -23.29 4.91
N TRP A 56 16.23 -22.48 5.20
CA TRP A 56 15.51 -22.52 6.48
C TRP A 56 15.02 -23.92 6.86
N GLY A 57 14.44 -24.65 5.91
CA GLY A 57 13.91 -26.00 6.13
C GLY A 57 14.97 -27.07 6.43
N ASP A 58 16.21 -26.81 6.02
CA ASP A 58 17.35 -27.73 6.14
C ASP A 58 18.33 -27.31 7.25
N LEU A 59 18.05 -26.23 7.98
CA LEU A 59 18.90 -25.78 9.09
C LEU A 59 18.93 -26.80 10.23
N ASP A 60 20.12 -27.09 10.73
CA ASP A 60 20.35 -27.92 11.92
C ASP A 60 19.70 -27.29 13.16
N ASN A 61 19.71 -25.95 13.26
CA ASN A 61 19.11 -25.24 14.39
C ASN A 61 18.45 -23.91 13.98
N GLN A 62 17.19 -23.99 13.54
CA GLN A 62 16.35 -22.83 13.22
C GLN A 62 16.23 -21.81 14.36
N ASN A 63 16.24 -22.24 15.62
CA ASN A 63 16.15 -21.33 16.77
C ASN A 63 17.43 -20.48 16.93
N ALA A 64 18.61 -21.08 16.69
CA ALA A 64 19.87 -20.36 16.72
C ALA A 64 19.94 -19.33 15.58
N ALA A 65 19.53 -19.72 14.37
CA ALA A 65 19.42 -18.81 13.23
C ALA A 65 18.43 -17.67 13.50
N ALA A 66 17.24 -17.97 14.05
CA ALA A 66 16.26 -16.96 14.43
C ALA A 66 16.84 -15.95 15.43
N ASN A 67 17.56 -16.42 16.45
CA ASN A 67 18.22 -15.58 17.43
C ASN A 67 19.30 -14.68 16.80
N ALA A 68 20.12 -15.22 15.89
CA ALA A 68 21.13 -14.45 15.18
C ALA A 68 20.50 -13.32 14.34
N ILE A 69 19.44 -13.63 13.59
CA ILE A 69 18.68 -12.64 12.82
C ILE A 69 18.06 -11.58 13.75
N CYS A 70 17.46 -11.99 14.87
CA CYS A 70 16.86 -11.07 15.84
C CYS A 70 17.89 -10.14 16.49
N GLU A 71 19.08 -10.64 16.84
CA GLU A 71 20.17 -9.81 17.35
C GLU A 71 20.69 -8.84 16.28
N GLY A 72 20.72 -9.27 15.01
CA GLY A 72 20.98 -8.39 13.87
C GLY A 72 19.96 -7.25 13.79
N PHE A 73 18.65 -7.54 13.82
CA PHE A 73 17.62 -6.50 13.83
C PHE A 73 17.75 -5.51 14.99
N LYS A 74 18.19 -5.97 16.16
CA LYS A 74 18.39 -5.11 17.34
C LYS A 74 19.65 -4.24 17.28
N ARG A 75 20.67 -4.62 16.50
CA ARG A 75 22.00 -3.98 16.57
C ARG A 75 22.44 -3.33 15.27
N ASN A 76 21.96 -3.80 14.13
CA ASN A 76 22.41 -3.34 12.82
C ASN A 76 22.06 -1.86 12.60
N SER A 77 23.06 -1.05 12.27
CA SER A 77 22.93 0.39 12.01
C SER A 77 22.90 0.73 10.51
N HIS A 78 23.01 -0.26 9.63
CA HIS A 78 23.00 -0.08 8.18
C HIS A 78 21.57 -0.21 7.64
N ARG A 79 20.96 0.94 7.31
CA ARG A 79 19.56 1.01 6.86
C ARG A 79 19.25 0.09 5.68
N GLU A 80 20.06 0.10 4.62
CA GLU A 80 19.81 -0.73 3.43
C GLU A 80 19.92 -2.23 3.74
N ALA A 81 20.90 -2.63 4.55
CA ALA A 81 21.04 -4.01 4.99
C ALA A 81 19.86 -4.46 5.87
N PHE A 82 19.35 -3.56 6.71
CA PHE A 82 18.15 -3.78 7.52
C PHE A 82 16.90 -3.97 6.66
N ILE A 83 16.70 -3.11 5.64
CA ILE A 83 15.58 -3.23 4.69
C ILE A 83 15.66 -4.56 3.96
N HIS A 84 16.82 -4.90 3.42
CA HIS A 84 17.04 -6.17 2.73
C HIS A 84 16.73 -7.37 3.65
N ALA A 85 17.16 -7.35 4.91
CA ALA A 85 16.82 -8.39 5.88
C ALA A 85 15.30 -8.50 6.15
N VAL A 86 14.60 -7.37 6.22
CA VAL A 86 13.13 -7.35 6.36
C VAL A 86 12.45 -7.88 5.09
N ASP A 87 12.94 -7.52 3.91
CA ASP A 87 12.46 -8.03 2.62
C ASP A 87 12.56 -9.56 2.57
N ALA A 88 13.76 -10.10 2.81
CA ALA A 88 14.01 -11.54 2.83
C ALA A 88 13.10 -12.25 3.84
N LEU A 89 12.95 -11.69 5.05
CA LEU A 89 12.07 -12.25 6.08
C LEU A 89 10.60 -12.28 5.63
N VAL A 90 10.10 -11.20 5.04
CA VAL A 90 8.69 -11.10 4.63
C VAL A 90 8.40 -12.04 3.46
N GLU A 91 9.38 -12.35 2.60
CA GLU A 91 9.22 -13.27 1.48
C GLU A 91 9.40 -14.74 1.85
N ALA A 92 10.06 -15.04 2.97
CA ALA A 92 10.35 -16.40 3.40
C ALA A 92 9.11 -17.21 3.82
N ASP A 93 9.18 -18.52 3.60
CA ASP A 93 8.18 -19.51 4.01
C ASP A 93 8.46 -20.02 5.43
N ILE A 94 8.20 -19.17 6.42
CA ILE A 94 8.41 -19.47 7.85
C ILE A 94 7.05 -19.56 8.56
N ASN A 95 6.91 -20.58 9.41
CA ASN A 95 5.66 -20.81 10.16
C ASN A 95 5.47 -19.87 11.36
N ASP A 96 6.56 -19.43 12.00
CA ASP A 96 6.50 -18.55 13.17
C ASP A 96 7.32 -17.27 13.01
N PHE A 97 6.62 -16.14 12.92
CA PHE A 97 7.21 -14.80 12.86
C PHE A 97 7.37 -14.12 14.24
N ALA A 98 6.90 -14.76 15.33
CA ALA A 98 6.91 -14.16 16.66
C ALA A 98 8.27 -13.61 17.14
N PRO A 99 9.41 -14.33 17.00
CA PRO A 99 10.69 -13.79 17.44
C PRO A 99 11.08 -12.52 16.66
N PHE A 100 10.86 -12.51 15.35
CA PHE A 100 11.20 -11.38 14.49
C PHE A 100 10.29 -10.18 14.73
N ALA A 101 8.97 -10.40 14.89
CA ALA A 101 8.03 -9.35 15.22
C ALA A 101 8.42 -8.65 16.54
N LYS A 102 8.81 -9.41 17.56
CA LYS A 102 9.31 -8.84 18.83
C LYS A 102 10.63 -8.08 18.66
N ALA A 103 11.54 -8.56 17.82
CA ALA A 103 12.80 -7.87 17.55
C ALA A 103 12.57 -6.54 16.83
N LEU A 104 11.71 -6.52 15.81
CA LEU A 104 11.32 -5.30 15.09
C LEU A 104 10.56 -4.34 16.00
N ASP A 105 9.65 -4.84 16.84
CA ASP A 105 8.94 -4.03 17.82
C ASP A 105 9.87 -3.37 18.84
N SER A 106 10.83 -4.13 19.37
CA SER A 106 11.87 -3.60 20.24
C SER A 106 12.68 -2.52 19.52
N ARG A 107 13.04 -2.74 18.25
CA ARG A 107 13.83 -1.78 17.46
C ARG A 107 13.05 -0.50 17.17
N ALA A 108 11.76 -0.58 16.87
CA ALA A 108 10.91 0.58 16.65
C ALA A 108 10.81 1.49 17.90
N GLY A 109 10.87 0.90 19.09
CA GLY A 109 10.81 1.60 20.37
C GLY A 109 12.15 2.04 20.96
N ASP A 110 13.26 1.72 20.31
CA ASP A 110 14.59 2.05 20.82
C ASP A 110 14.97 3.48 20.47
N GLY A 111 14.81 4.40 21.43
CA GLY A 111 15.15 5.82 21.27
C GLY A 111 16.64 6.10 21.05
N SER A 112 17.53 5.11 21.23
CA SER A 112 18.96 5.23 20.87
C SER A 112 19.25 4.93 19.40
N THR A 113 18.28 4.37 18.68
CA THR A 113 18.38 4.04 17.25
C THR A 113 17.99 5.23 16.38
N SER A 114 18.62 5.35 15.20
CA SER A 114 18.24 6.36 14.22
C SER A 114 16.77 6.23 13.81
N MET A 115 16.10 7.37 13.67
CA MET A 115 14.70 7.46 13.30
C MET A 115 14.39 6.75 11.97
N HIS A 116 15.34 6.78 11.02
CA HIS A 116 15.25 6.03 9.77
C HIS A 116 15.12 4.52 9.97
N ILE A 117 15.90 3.91 10.88
CA ILE A 117 15.81 2.45 11.13
C ILE A 117 14.54 2.12 11.92
N ARG A 118 14.15 2.97 12.87
CA ARG A 118 12.92 2.78 13.65
C ARG A 118 11.69 2.70 12.75
N VAL A 119 11.56 3.58 11.75
CA VAL A 119 10.43 3.52 10.80
C VAL A 119 10.52 2.33 9.84
N GLU A 120 11.72 1.86 9.48
CA GLU A 120 11.86 0.59 8.73
C GLU A 120 11.40 -0.61 9.56
N ALA A 121 11.62 -0.59 10.87
CA ALA A 121 11.09 -1.62 11.75
C ALA A 121 9.55 -1.61 11.79
N VAL A 122 8.93 -0.42 11.84
CA VAL A 122 7.46 -0.27 11.73
C VAL A 122 6.95 -0.73 10.35
N ALA A 123 7.69 -0.45 9.27
CA ALA A 123 7.37 -0.94 7.94
C ALA A 123 7.43 -2.49 7.87
N GLY A 124 8.44 -3.10 8.48
CA GLY A 124 8.54 -4.56 8.63
C GLY A 124 7.37 -5.16 9.40
N LEU A 125 7.01 -4.58 10.55
CA LEU A 125 5.83 -4.99 11.32
C LEU A 125 4.54 -4.88 10.51
N THR A 126 4.38 -3.81 9.73
CA THR A 126 3.23 -3.61 8.85
C THR A 126 3.15 -4.71 7.80
N ARG A 127 4.27 -5.09 7.19
CA ARG A 127 4.31 -6.20 6.22
C ARG A 127 4.02 -7.55 6.84
N LEU A 128 4.52 -7.82 8.05
CA LEU A 128 4.13 -9.01 8.80
C LEU A 128 2.62 -9.01 9.08
N ALA A 129 2.04 -7.87 9.46
CA ALA A 129 0.60 -7.72 9.68
C ALA A 129 -0.22 -7.95 8.41
N LEU A 130 0.27 -7.50 7.26
CA LEU A 130 -0.32 -7.81 5.95
C LEU A 130 -0.28 -9.31 5.62
N ARG A 131 0.67 -10.10 6.13
CA ARG A 131 0.61 -11.56 6.02
C ARG A 131 -0.39 -12.16 7.01
N SER A 132 -0.42 -11.65 8.23
CA SER A 132 -1.25 -12.15 9.32
C SER A 132 -1.66 -11.03 10.27
N SER A 133 -2.96 -10.77 10.37
CA SER A 133 -3.56 -9.69 11.18
C SER A 133 -3.23 -9.77 12.68
N ARG A 134 -2.74 -10.91 13.19
CA ARG A 134 -2.22 -11.02 14.57
C ARG A 134 -1.10 -10.01 14.90
N TRP A 135 -0.41 -9.48 13.88
CA TRP A 135 0.67 -8.50 14.07
C TRP A 135 0.23 -7.04 13.94
N THR A 136 -1.06 -6.77 13.65
CA THR A 136 -1.58 -5.40 13.48
C THR A 136 -1.34 -4.54 14.71
N THR A 137 -1.50 -5.08 15.93
CA THR A 137 -1.25 -4.36 17.18
C THR A 137 0.19 -3.86 17.29
N TYR A 138 1.17 -4.66 16.86
CA TYR A 138 2.58 -4.26 16.88
C TYR A 138 2.86 -3.15 15.86
N ALA A 139 2.32 -3.27 14.66
CA ALA A 139 2.45 -2.24 13.62
C ALA A 139 1.82 -0.91 14.07
N GLY A 140 0.60 -0.95 14.61
CA GLY A 140 -0.09 0.23 15.16
C GLY A 140 0.66 0.86 16.34
N ALA A 141 1.14 0.05 17.30
CA ALA A 141 1.97 0.54 18.41
C ALA A 141 3.30 1.14 17.94
N GLY A 142 3.87 0.60 16.85
CA GLY A 142 5.00 1.20 16.13
C GLY A 142 4.66 2.60 15.61
N VAL A 143 3.52 2.77 14.96
CA VAL A 143 3.06 4.08 14.46
C VAL A 143 2.93 5.08 15.60
N LEU A 144 2.19 4.71 16.65
CA LEU A 144 1.92 5.58 17.79
C LEU A 144 3.21 6.09 18.46
N ARG A 145 4.24 5.24 18.58
CA ARG A 145 5.55 5.62 19.16
C ARG A 145 6.33 6.63 18.34
N LEU A 146 6.05 6.74 17.03
CA LEU A 146 6.75 7.67 16.13
C LEU A 146 5.92 8.91 15.78
N LEU A 147 4.70 9.06 16.34
CA LEU A 147 3.81 10.19 16.07
C LEU A 147 4.35 11.53 16.57
N ASP A 148 5.14 11.53 17.64
CA ASP A 148 5.65 12.77 18.26
C ASP A 148 7.07 13.17 17.79
N GLU A 149 7.73 12.29 17.03
CA GLU A 149 9.12 12.51 16.61
C GLU A 149 9.21 13.56 15.49
N GLU A 150 10.27 14.36 15.38
CA GLU A 150 10.39 15.40 14.34
C GLU A 150 11.44 15.02 13.28
N ASP A 151 11.02 14.27 12.26
CA ASP A 151 11.84 13.93 11.09
C ASP A 151 10.94 13.83 9.84
N ASP A 152 11.09 14.79 8.92
CA ASP A 152 10.28 14.96 7.72
C ASP A 152 10.22 13.69 6.86
N TRP A 153 11.37 13.01 6.72
CA TRP A 153 11.45 11.82 5.88
C TRP A 153 10.69 10.66 6.51
N VAL A 154 10.84 10.48 7.82
CA VAL A 154 10.14 9.44 8.58
C VAL A 154 8.64 9.66 8.56
N LYS A 155 8.21 10.91 8.72
CA LYS A 155 6.79 11.26 8.78
C LYS A 155 6.05 10.99 7.48
N ALA A 156 6.64 11.29 6.33
CA ALA A 156 6.04 10.97 5.04
C ALA A 156 5.78 9.46 4.90
N LYS A 157 6.77 8.62 5.29
CA LYS A 157 6.60 7.16 5.31
C LYS A 157 5.55 6.72 6.33
N LEU A 158 5.53 7.33 7.51
CA LEU A 158 4.58 7.04 8.58
C LEU A 158 3.13 7.31 8.16
N CYS A 159 2.87 8.40 7.42
CA CYS A 159 1.55 8.71 6.87
C CYS A 159 1.05 7.55 5.99
N ARG A 160 1.89 7.08 5.06
CA ARG A 160 1.52 5.98 4.16
C ARG A 160 1.32 4.66 4.90
N LEU A 161 2.18 4.33 5.87
CA LEU A 161 2.01 3.13 6.70
C LEU A 161 0.69 3.17 7.48
N THR A 162 0.37 4.31 8.08
CA THR A 162 -0.89 4.51 8.81
C THR A 162 -2.11 4.30 7.90
N SER A 163 -2.05 4.82 6.68
CA SER A 163 -3.07 4.66 5.65
C SER A 163 -3.27 3.19 5.24
N ILE A 164 -2.19 2.40 5.17
CA ILE A 164 -2.28 0.94 4.92
C ILE A 164 -2.91 0.20 6.10
N LEU A 165 -2.55 0.57 7.33
CA LEU A 165 -3.16 -0.02 8.53
C LEU A 165 -4.69 0.20 8.56
N HIS A 166 -5.17 1.35 8.06
CA HIS A 166 -6.58 1.59 7.82
C HIS A 166 -7.13 0.64 6.74
N ASP A 167 -6.62 0.76 5.51
CA ASP A 167 -7.24 0.15 4.32
C ASP A 167 -7.21 -1.38 4.32
N GLN A 168 -6.14 -1.97 4.86
CA GLN A 168 -5.86 -3.40 4.72
C GLN A 168 -6.04 -4.18 6.03
N LEU A 169 -6.03 -3.49 7.17
CA LEU A 169 -5.97 -4.11 8.49
C LEU A 169 -7.00 -3.58 9.47
N ALA A 170 -7.89 -2.66 9.03
CA ALA A 170 -8.97 -2.08 9.82
C ALA A 170 -8.51 -1.53 11.18
N TRP A 171 -7.34 -0.89 11.21
CA TRP A 171 -6.83 -0.27 12.43
C TRP A 171 -7.62 1.02 12.74
N ASP A 172 -8.37 0.98 13.84
CA ASP A 172 -9.33 2.01 14.26
C ASP A 172 -8.71 3.38 14.56
N GLN A 173 -7.45 3.42 15.01
CA GLN A 173 -6.75 4.66 15.35
C GLN A 173 -6.03 5.33 14.16
N ALA A 174 -6.11 4.75 12.95
CA ALA A 174 -5.39 5.28 11.79
C ALA A 174 -5.83 6.70 11.41
N VAL A 175 -7.13 6.97 11.41
CA VAL A 175 -7.69 8.30 11.07
C VAL A 175 -7.21 9.36 12.05
N GLU A 176 -7.28 9.08 13.35
CA GLU A 176 -6.86 10.04 14.37
C GLU A 176 -5.33 10.27 14.34
N SER A 177 -4.56 9.20 14.13
CA SER A 177 -3.11 9.29 13.95
C SER A 177 -2.73 10.19 12.77
N LEU A 178 -3.41 10.03 11.62
CA LEU A 178 -3.21 10.90 10.46
C LEU A 178 -3.61 12.35 10.74
N LYS A 179 -4.72 12.59 11.46
CA LYS A 179 -5.11 13.95 11.88
C LYS A 179 -4.04 14.60 12.76
N THR A 180 -3.47 13.87 13.72
CA THR A 180 -2.32 14.36 14.50
C THR A 180 -1.15 14.75 13.60
N LEU A 181 -0.83 13.93 12.59
CA LEU A 181 0.24 14.21 11.63
C LEU A 181 -0.03 15.46 10.77
N THR A 182 -1.29 15.87 10.55
CA THR A 182 -1.60 17.12 9.84
C THR A 182 -1.14 18.39 10.57
N SER A 183 -0.90 18.31 11.89
CA SER A 183 -0.35 19.42 12.67
C SER A 183 1.17 19.56 12.53
N CYS A 184 1.85 18.55 12.00
CA CYS A 184 3.30 18.55 11.80
C CYS A 184 3.64 19.14 10.42
N THR A 185 4.23 20.35 10.40
CA THR A 185 4.54 21.09 9.15
C THR A 185 5.31 20.27 8.13
N ALA A 186 6.24 19.43 8.61
CA ALA A 186 7.08 18.54 7.83
C ALA A 186 6.35 17.52 6.95
N CYS A 187 5.12 17.13 7.32
CA CYS A 187 4.37 16.07 6.64
C CYS A 187 2.89 16.36 6.49
N ALA A 188 2.47 17.60 6.78
CA ALA A 188 1.07 17.94 6.80
C ALA A 188 0.42 17.82 5.41
N ALA A 189 1.19 17.98 4.33
CA ALA A 189 0.72 17.72 2.97
C ALA A 189 0.42 16.22 2.80
N GLU A 190 1.39 15.36 3.07
CA GLU A 190 1.27 13.91 2.97
C GLU A 190 0.17 13.35 3.87
N ALA A 191 0.07 13.82 5.11
CA ALA A 191 -0.98 13.41 6.04
C ALA A 191 -2.38 13.75 5.52
N ARG A 192 -2.58 14.94 4.95
CA ARG A 192 -3.85 15.34 4.32
C ARG A 192 -4.14 14.53 3.07
N GLN A 193 -3.13 14.26 2.24
CA GLN A 193 -3.30 13.40 1.07
C GLN A 193 -3.73 11.98 1.48
N GLU A 194 -3.09 11.39 2.49
CA GLU A 194 -3.47 10.06 2.98
C GLU A 194 -4.84 10.06 3.67
N LEU A 195 -5.24 11.14 4.37
CA LEU A 195 -6.62 11.30 4.85
C LEU A 195 -7.63 11.32 3.71
N GLY A 196 -7.33 12.01 2.60
CA GLY A 196 -8.15 11.99 1.40
C GLY A 196 -8.38 10.56 0.89
N PHE A 197 -7.32 9.76 0.82
CA PHE A 197 -7.44 8.34 0.42
C PHE A 197 -8.22 7.49 1.44
N VAL A 198 -7.98 7.69 2.74
CA VAL A 198 -8.67 6.97 3.81
C VAL A 198 -10.17 7.25 3.79
N GLU A 199 -10.58 8.49 3.57
CA GLU A 199 -12.01 8.84 3.42
C GLU A 199 -12.61 8.23 2.15
N MET A 200 -11.87 8.19 1.04
CA MET A 200 -12.33 7.51 -0.18
C MET A 200 -12.50 5.99 0.05
N SER A 201 -11.59 5.38 0.80
CA SER A 201 -11.67 3.98 1.24
C SER A 201 -12.91 3.76 2.13
N ALA A 202 -13.15 4.63 3.11
CA ALA A 202 -14.31 4.60 3.99
C ALA A 202 -15.63 4.77 3.21
N ALA A 203 -15.64 5.57 2.14
CA ALA A 203 -16.79 5.67 1.25
C ALA A 203 -17.12 4.33 0.59
N PHE A 204 -16.12 3.61 0.09
CA PHE A 204 -16.30 2.30 -0.54
C PHE A 204 -16.56 1.17 0.46
N GLN A 205 -16.27 1.38 1.74
CA GLN A 205 -16.63 0.47 2.84
C GLN A 205 -17.98 0.82 3.48
N SER A 206 -18.62 1.92 3.07
CA SER A 206 -19.89 2.35 3.63
C SER A 206 -21.05 1.41 3.26
N ASP A 207 -21.93 1.15 4.23
CA ASP A 207 -23.10 0.28 4.05
C ASP A 207 -24.31 1.00 3.45
N ASN A 208 -24.25 2.32 3.29
CA ASN A 208 -25.33 3.12 2.75
C ASN A 208 -24.81 4.27 1.87
N LEU A 209 -25.66 4.72 0.94
CA LEU A 209 -25.31 5.74 -0.05
C LEU A 209 -25.03 7.12 0.58
N LEU A 210 -25.75 7.48 1.66
CA LEU A 210 -25.58 8.76 2.33
C LEU A 210 -24.17 8.88 2.94
N SER A 211 -23.72 7.85 3.66
CA SER A 211 -22.37 7.75 4.21
C SER A 211 -21.31 7.75 3.10
N MET A 212 -21.53 6.97 2.03
CA MET A 212 -20.62 6.93 0.88
C MET A 212 -20.40 8.33 0.27
N VAL A 213 -21.49 9.07 0.02
CA VAL A 213 -21.44 10.44 -0.51
C VAL A 213 -20.72 11.40 0.46
N ALA A 214 -21.01 11.31 1.76
CA ALA A 214 -20.39 12.15 2.78
C ALA A 214 -18.88 11.94 2.87
N HIS A 215 -18.44 10.67 2.86
CA HIS A 215 -17.02 10.32 2.86
C HIS A 215 -16.31 10.78 1.58
N LEU A 216 -16.94 10.67 0.40
CA LEU A 216 -16.37 11.21 -0.85
C LEU A 216 -16.24 12.74 -0.83
N ALA A 217 -17.21 13.46 -0.25
CA ALA A 217 -17.12 14.91 -0.09
C ALA A 217 -16.00 15.31 0.90
N GLN A 218 -15.85 14.56 1.99
CA GLN A 218 -14.78 14.76 2.96
C GLN A 218 -13.40 14.44 2.36
N SER A 219 -13.31 13.39 1.55
CA SER A 219 -12.12 13.03 0.78
C SER A 219 -11.68 14.18 -0.13
N ALA A 220 -12.60 14.74 -0.92
CA ALA A 220 -12.32 15.89 -1.79
C ALA A 220 -11.82 17.10 -0.98
N THR A 221 -12.40 17.34 0.20
CA THR A 221 -11.98 18.42 1.10
C THR A 221 -10.54 18.25 1.59
N TRP A 222 -10.14 17.03 1.97
CA TRP A 222 -8.77 16.76 2.39
C TRP A 222 -7.74 16.95 1.28
N PHE A 223 -8.07 16.48 0.08
CA PHE A 223 -7.25 16.69 -1.11
C PHE A 223 -7.10 18.17 -1.46
N GLU A 224 -8.18 18.94 -1.39
CA GLU A 224 -8.12 20.40 -1.58
C GLU A 224 -7.24 21.08 -0.54
N GLN A 225 -7.36 20.70 0.74
CA GLN A 225 -6.50 21.24 1.79
C GLN A 225 -5.03 20.88 1.59
N CYS A 226 -4.73 19.68 1.09
CA CYS A 226 -3.37 19.29 0.70
C CYS A 226 -2.85 20.17 -0.44
N ALA A 227 -3.63 20.34 -1.51
CA ALA A 227 -3.26 21.13 -2.68
C ALA A 227 -3.05 22.62 -2.38
N ARG A 228 -3.75 23.16 -1.38
CA ARG A 228 -3.53 24.54 -0.89
C ARG A 228 -2.29 24.66 -0.01
N PHE A 229 -1.90 23.58 0.68
CA PHE A 229 -0.76 23.59 1.59
C PHE A 229 0.57 23.44 0.87
N ALA A 230 0.61 22.66 -0.22
CA ALA A 230 1.81 22.44 -1.02
C ALA A 230 1.58 22.88 -2.47
N GLU A 231 2.42 23.82 -2.95
CA GLU A 231 2.35 24.41 -4.29
C GLU A 231 2.40 23.33 -5.40
N ASP A 232 3.27 22.33 -5.20
CA ASP A 232 3.43 21.17 -6.08
C ASP A 232 2.76 19.91 -5.52
N ALA A 233 1.42 19.85 -5.58
CA ALA A 233 0.63 18.68 -5.15
C ALA A 233 -0.33 18.13 -6.23
N PRO A 234 0.18 17.71 -7.40
CA PRO A 234 -0.65 17.25 -8.53
C PRO A 234 -1.49 16.01 -8.20
N ARG A 235 -0.96 15.09 -7.39
CA ARG A 235 -1.74 13.92 -6.93
C ARG A 235 -2.96 14.36 -6.12
N ALA A 236 -2.78 15.31 -5.19
CA ALA A 236 -3.89 15.81 -4.39
C ALA A 236 -4.94 16.51 -5.26
N ARG A 237 -4.54 17.36 -6.22
CA ARG A 237 -5.49 18.00 -7.14
C ARG A 237 -6.27 16.98 -7.96
N MET A 238 -5.60 16.01 -8.57
CA MET A 238 -6.22 14.94 -9.34
C MET A 238 -7.27 14.18 -8.52
N TYR A 239 -6.90 13.70 -7.33
CA TYR A 239 -7.82 12.93 -6.50
C TYR A 239 -8.94 13.79 -5.87
N GLY A 240 -8.71 15.07 -5.63
CA GLY A 240 -9.76 16.01 -5.22
C GLY A 240 -10.85 16.14 -6.28
N VAL A 241 -10.47 16.21 -7.56
CA VAL A 241 -11.40 16.22 -8.69
C VAL A 241 -12.18 14.90 -8.78
N VAL A 242 -11.47 13.76 -8.71
CA VAL A 242 -12.09 12.42 -8.75
C VAL A 242 -13.13 12.25 -7.64
N ALA A 243 -12.74 12.52 -6.38
CA ALA A 243 -13.63 12.34 -5.23
C ALA A 243 -14.86 13.27 -5.31
N GLY A 244 -14.65 14.53 -5.72
CA GLY A 244 -15.72 15.49 -5.91
C GLY A 244 -16.70 15.09 -7.02
N ALA A 245 -16.20 14.60 -8.16
CA ALA A 245 -17.01 14.12 -9.26
C ALA A 245 -17.88 12.92 -8.87
N LEU A 246 -17.30 11.94 -8.16
CA LEU A 246 -18.03 10.78 -7.66
C LEU A 246 -19.13 11.18 -6.67
N SER A 247 -18.82 12.07 -5.72
CA SER A 247 -19.80 12.56 -4.74
C SER A 247 -21.00 13.25 -5.41
N LYS A 248 -20.74 14.15 -6.36
CA LYS A 248 -21.79 14.87 -7.10
C LYS A 248 -22.62 13.94 -7.99
N SER A 249 -21.95 13.03 -8.71
CA SER A 249 -22.61 12.06 -9.59
C SER A 249 -23.58 11.16 -8.83
N LEU A 250 -23.18 10.66 -7.65
CA LEU A 250 -24.05 9.84 -6.79
C LEU A 250 -25.22 10.63 -6.17
N ASN A 251 -25.09 11.95 -6.03
CA ASN A 251 -26.18 12.85 -5.63
C ASN A 251 -27.10 13.28 -6.79
N GLY A 252 -26.82 12.85 -8.02
CA GLY A 252 -27.57 13.26 -9.21
C GLY A 252 -27.26 14.67 -9.69
N ASP A 253 -26.19 15.31 -9.17
CA ASP A 253 -25.68 16.58 -9.67
C ASP A 253 -24.59 16.32 -10.73
N LEU A 254 -25.00 16.34 -12.00
CA LEU A 254 -24.11 16.09 -13.14
C LEU A 254 -23.56 17.38 -13.76
N THR A 255 -23.73 18.54 -13.11
CA THR A 255 -23.56 19.85 -13.77
C THR A 255 -22.13 20.42 -13.75
N ALA A 256 -21.20 19.81 -13.03
CA ALA A 256 -19.81 20.28 -13.01
C ALA A 256 -19.02 19.69 -14.18
N ALA A 257 -18.71 20.51 -15.19
CA ALA A 257 -17.73 20.17 -16.21
C ALA A 257 -16.36 19.94 -15.55
N LEU A 258 -15.73 18.81 -15.84
CA LEU A 258 -14.37 18.51 -15.39
C LEU A 258 -13.36 19.06 -16.41
N ASP A 259 -12.32 19.76 -15.95
CA ASP A 259 -11.16 20.06 -16.79
C ASP A 259 -10.28 18.80 -16.91
N VAL A 260 -10.61 17.97 -17.90
CA VAL A 260 -9.88 16.73 -18.18
C VAL A 260 -8.45 17.01 -18.65
N GLY A 261 -8.18 18.19 -19.22
CA GLY A 261 -6.85 18.58 -19.68
C GLY A 261 -5.89 18.81 -18.52
N GLU A 262 -6.32 19.56 -17.50
CA GLU A 262 -5.55 19.74 -16.26
C GLU A 262 -5.36 18.43 -15.50
N LEU A 263 -6.41 17.59 -15.43
CA LEU A 263 -6.31 16.26 -14.81
C LEU A 263 -5.27 15.36 -15.52
N GLY A 264 -5.22 15.40 -16.85
CA GLY A 264 -4.23 14.67 -17.64
C GLY A 264 -2.80 15.13 -17.38
N ASN A 265 -2.58 16.45 -17.27
CA ASN A 265 -1.27 17.02 -16.95
C ASN A 265 -0.80 16.61 -15.54
N ASP A 266 -1.69 16.69 -14.54
CA ASP A 266 -1.38 16.29 -13.16
C ASP A 266 -1.08 14.79 -13.06
N ALA A 267 -1.87 13.93 -13.71
CA ALA A 267 -1.65 12.48 -13.75
C ALA A 267 -0.30 12.12 -14.40
N GLN A 268 0.04 12.75 -15.52
CA GLN A 268 1.31 12.53 -16.21
C GLN A 268 2.50 13.01 -15.37
N TRP A 269 2.35 14.08 -14.59
CA TRP A 269 3.38 14.53 -13.66
C TRP A 269 3.64 13.49 -12.56
N VAL A 270 2.58 12.95 -11.94
CA VAL A 270 2.70 11.92 -10.89
C VAL A 270 3.49 10.71 -11.37
N VAL A 271 3.23 10.28 -12.61
CA VAL A 271 3.93 9.18 -13.27
C VAL A 271 5.41 9.48 -13.53
N ASN A 272 5.72 10.71 -13.97
CA ASN A 272 7.06 11.08 -14.38
C ASN A 272 7.98 11.48 -13.21
N TYR A 273 7.43 11.99 -12.12
CA TYR A 273 8.20 12.63 -11.04
C TYR A 273 7.94 12.05 -9.64
N GLY A 274 7.21 10.93 -9.54
CA GLY A 274 6.89 10.27 -8.27
C GLY A 274 7.49 8.87 -8.05
N PRO A 275 8.79 8.60 -8.32
CA PRO A 275 9.36 7.28 -8.04
C PRO A 275 9.26 6.96 -6.54
N PRO A 276 9.01 5.69 -6.18
CA PRO A 276 9.02 5.30 -4.77
C PRO A 276 10.39 5.54 -4.15
N ARG A 277 10.41 6.06 -2.92
CA ARG A 277 11.64 6.18 -2.13
C ARG A 277 12.22 4.78 -1.84
N ALA A 278 13.54 4.68 -1.64
CA ALA A 278 14.21 3.40 -1.33
C ALA A 278 13.61 2.73 -0.08
N GLY A 279 13.29 1.43 -0.16
CA GLY A 279 12.60 0.67 0.90
C GLY A 279 11.09 0.98 1.03
N ALA A 280 10.53 1.76 0.12
CA ALA A 280 9.11 2.10 0.04
C ALA A 280 8.50 1.75 -1.33
N SER A 281 9.21 0.99 -2.18
CA SER A 281 8.71 0.52 -3.48
C SER A 281 7.39 -0.24 -3.38
N TRP A 282 7.27 -1.10 -2.36
CA TRP A 282 6.04 -1.85 -2.08
C TRP A 282 4.86 -0.98 -1.60
N LEU A 283 5.11 0.28 -1.22
CA LEU A 283 4.07 1.24 -0.79
C LEU A 283 3.45 2.04 -1.95
N ALA A 284 4.10 2.03 -3.12
CA ALA A 284 3.69 2.82 -4.27
C ALA A 284 2.72 2.03 -5.17
N PRO A 285 1.69 2.70 -5.72
CA PRO A 285 0.86 2.12 -6.76
C PRO A 285 1.70 1.76 -8.00
N PRO A 286 1.26 0.78 -8.81
CA PRO A 286 1.74 0.66 -10.19
C PRO A 286 1.54 2.01 -10.90
N VAL A 287 2.56 2.47 -11.61
CA VAL A 287 2.59 3.81 -12.20
C VAL A 287 1.45 3.99 -13.21
N GLU A 288 1.14 2.93 -13.96
CA GLU A 288 0.05 2.87 -14.92
C GLU A 288 -1.35 2.98 -14.30
N ALA A 289 -1.51 2.58 -13.03
CA ALA A 289 -2.83 2.59 -12.37
C ALA A 289 -3.37 4.02 -12.20
N GLU A 290 -2.49 4.98 -11.96
CA GLU A 290 -2.83 6.40 -11.82
C GLU A 290 -3.32 7.00 -13.16
N LEU A 291 -2.82 6.52 -14.29
CA LEU A 291 -3.22 7.00 -15.63
C LEU A 291 -4.62 6.54 -16.02
N GLU A 292 -5.16 5.49 -15.39
CA GLU A 292 -6.51 4.97 -15.70
C GLU A 292 -7.63 5.94 -15.27
N TRP A 293 -7.33 6.95 -14.43
CA TRP A 293 -8.28 8.02 -14.08
C TRP A 293 -8.64 8.91 -15.28
N ILE A 294 -7.71 9.13 -16.20
CA ILE A 294 -7.90 10.04 -17.36
C ILE A 294 -9.02 9.54 -18.29
N PRO A 295 -8.97 8.32 -18.85
CA PRO A 295 -10.03 7.84 -19.74
C PRO A 295 -11.36 7.66 -19.01
N LEU A 296 -11.35 7.47 -17.69
CA LEU A 296 -12.56 7.38 -16.89
C LEU A 296 -13.32 8.70 -16.79
N LEU A 297 -12.59 9.82 -16.63
CA LEU A 297 -13.19 11.14 -16.47
C LEU A 297 -13.39 11.89 -17.79
N ALA A 298 -12.76 11.45 -18.89
CA ALA A 298 -12.90 12.06 -20.21
C ALA A 298 -14.35 12.29 -20.68
N PRO A 299 -15.32 11.36 -20.46
CA PRO A 299 -16.71 11.58 -20.86
C PRO A 299 -17.46 12.67 -20.07
N HIS A 300 -16.86 13.20 -18.99
CA HIS A 300 -17.41 14.26 -18.13
C HIS A 300 -16.90 15.67 -18.50
N ASP A 301 -16.30 15.83 -19.68
CA ASP A 301 -15.93 17.13 -20.27
C ASP A 301 -17.14 17.97 -20.75
N GLY A 302 -18.36 17.49 -20.51
CA GLY A 302 -19.62 18.12 -20.90
C GLY A 302 -20.21 17.60 -22.22
N SER A 303 -19.58 16.62 -22.87
CA SER A 303 -20.03 16.10 -24.18
C SER A 303 -21.06 14.97 -24.13
N ALA A 304 -21.21 14.24 -23.01
CA ALA A 304 -22.15 13.12 -22.90
C ALA A 304 -22.75 12.93 -21.49
N ALA A 305 -23.99 12.44 -21.43
CA ALA A 305 -24.59 11.98 -20.19
C ALA A 305 -23.98 10.62 -19.79
N VAL A 306 -23.20 10.60 -18.70
CA VAL A 306 -22.59 9.37 -18.17
C VAL A 306 -23.47 8.80 -17.07
N ASP A 307 -23.68 7.49 -17.10
CA ASP A 307 -24.35 6.77 -16.03
C ASP A 307 -23.53 6.81 -14.73
N PRO A 308 -24.06 7.36 -13.62
CA PRO A 308 -23.33 7.52 -12.35
C PRO A 308 -22.74 6.21 -11.80
N PHE A 309 -23.47 5.10 -11.97
CA PHE A 309 -23.02 3.80 -11.50
C PHE A 309 -21.89 3.23 -12.34
N SER A 310 -21.84 3.57 -13.64
CA SER A 310 -20.75 3.17 -14.52
C SER A 310 -19.45 3.93 -14.19
N LEU A 311 -19.55 5.24 -13.91
CA LEU A 311 -18.41 6.02 -13.38
C LEU A 311 -17.93 5.44 -12.05
N PHE A 312 -18.86 5.19 -11.12
CA PHE A 312 -18.55 4.61 -9.81
C PHE A 312 -17.86 3.25 -9.91
N ALA A 313 -18.39 2.34 -10.73
CA ALA A 313 -17.85 0.99 -10.88
C ALA A 313 -16.40 1.00 -11.38
N SER A 314 -16.10 1.84 -12.36
CA SER A 314 -14.75 2.01 -12.88
C SER A 314 -13.84 2.73 -11.88
N ALA A 315 -14.35 3.71 -11.13
CA ALA A 315 -13.58 4.37 -10.07
C ALA A 315 -13.17 3.39 -8.96
N VAL A 316 -14.05 2.47 -8.57
CA VAL A 316 -13.70 1.40 -7.63
C VAL A 316 -12.59 0.51 -8.19
N GLN A 317 -12.64 0.15 -9.49
CA GLN A 317 -11.58 -0.64 -10.13
C GLN A 317 -10.22 0.06 -10.15
N VAL A 318 -10.19 1.35 -10.49
CA VAL A 318 -8.94 2.11 -10.52
C VAL A 318 -8.40 2.31 -9.09
N PHE A 319 -9.28 2.65 -8.14
CA PHE A 319 -8.90 2.79 -6.73
C PHE A 319 -8.35 1.49 -6.16
N GLU A 320 -8.95 0.34 -6.49
CA GLU A 320 -8.45 -0.99 -6.12
C GLU A 320 -6.99 -1.18 -6.54
N LYS A 321 -6.65 -0.83 -7.79
CA LYS A 321 -5.28 -0.94 -8.32
C LYS A 321 -4.31 0.02 -7.67
N VAL A 322 -4.71 1.29 -7.47
CA VAL A 322 -3.86 2.32 -6.86
C VAL A 322 -3.56 1.97 -5.40
N ARG A 323 -4.55 1.44 -4.68
CA ARG A 323 -4.43 1.18 -3.25
C ARG A 323 -4.01 -0.24 -2.93
N ALA A 324 -3.87 -1.10 -3.94
CA ALA A 324 -3.36 -2.44 -3.77
C ALA A 324 -1.94 -2.42 -3.21
N VAL A 325 -1.69 -3.29 -2.23
CA VAL A 325 -0.35 -3.50 -1.68
C VAL A 325 0.13 -4.87 -2.09
N GLN A 326 1.36 -4.94 -2.63
CA GLN A 326 1.97 -6.21 -2.97
C GLN A 326 2.42 -6.93 -1.69
N VAL A 327 1.97 -8.17 -1.51
CA VAL A 327 2.29 -9.04 -0.37
C VAL A 327 2.79 -10.38 -0.92
N THR A 328 3.91 -10.87 -0.39
CA THR A 328 4.39 -12.23 -0.71
C THR A 328 3.87 -13.20 0.34
N ILE A 329 3.13 -14.22 -0.09
CA ILE A 329 2.61 -15.30 0.77
C ILE A 329 3.08 -16.62 0.18
N ASN A 330 3.88 -17.37 0.93
CA ASN A 330 4.41 -18.69 0.56
C ASN A 330 5.09 -18.67 -0.83
N GLY A 331 5.97 -17.69 -1.05
CA GLY A 331 6.69 -17.49 -2.31
C GLY A 331 5.85 -16.98 -3.48
N LYS A 332 4.54 -16.73 -3.30
CA LYS A 332 3.67 -16.15 -4.34
C LYS A 332 3.41 -14.68 -4.07
N ARG A 333 3.56 -13.85 -5.09
CA ARG A 333 3.19 -12.43 -5.05
C ARG A 333 1.68 -12.30 -5.24
N GLU A 334 1.03 -11.72 -4.25
CA GLU A 334 -0.39 -11.38 -4.24
C GLU A 334 -0.55 -9.87 -4.12
N TYR A 335 -1.62 -9.33 -4.69
CA TYR A 335 -2.01 -7.93 -4.50
C TYR A 335 -3.19 -7.90 -3.54
N ARG A 336 -3.01 -7.26 -2.39
CA ARG A 336 -4.09 -7.05 -1.42
C ARG A 336 -4.78 -5.74 -1.72
N ALA A 337 -6.02 -5.84 -2.20
CA ALA A 337 -6.93 -4.73 -2.39
C ALA A 337 -7.58 -4.30 -1.06
N PRO A 338 -7.96 -3.02 -0.92
CA PRO A 338 -8.84 -2.57 0.15
C PRO A 338 -10.14 -3.39 0.18
N SER A 339 -10.71 -3.56 1.38
CA SER A 339 -12.04 -4.18 1.49
C SER A 339 -13.14 -3.25 1.00
N PHE A 340 -14.21 -3.82 0.42
CA PHE A 340 -15.38 -3.10 -0.06
C PHE A 340 -16.66 -3.62 0.59
N SER A 341 -17.64 -2.74 0.79
CA SER A 341 -18.94 -3.14 1.32
C SER A 341 -19.75 -3.93 0.27
N THR A 342 -20.75 -4.68 0.75
CA THR A 342 -21.70 -5.37 -0.16
C THR A 342 -22.44 -4.38 -1.06
N LEU A 343 -22.69 -3.15 -0.57
CA LEU A 343 -23.30 -2.09 -1.37
C LEU A 343 -22.38 -1.68 -2.53
N THR A 344 -21.09 -1.45 -2.25
CA THR A 344 -20.09 -1.09 -3.26
C THR A 344 -19.91 -2.18 -4.31
N GLU A 345 -19.80 -3.44 -3.89
CA GLU A 345 -19.73 -4.61 -4.79
C GLU A 345 -20.96 -4.67 -5.71
N ARG A 346 -22.15 -4.47 -5.15
CA ARG A 346 -23.40 -4.44 -5.93
C ARG A 346 -23.43 -3.25 -6.89
N ALA A 347 -23.05 -2.05 -6.44
CA ALA A 347 -22.98 -0.85 -7.27
C ALA A 347 -22.00 -1.01 -8.43
N ARG A 348 -20.83 -1.62 -8.16
CA ARG A 348 -19.83 -1.99 -9.18
C ARG A 348 -20.41 -2.95 -10.21
N ALA A 349 -21.03 -4.05 -9.77
CA ALA A 349 -21.64 -5.03 -10.67
C ALA A 349 -22.74 -4.39 -11.55
N MET A 350 -23.55 -3.48 -10.99
CA MET A 350 -24.57 -2.75 -11.75
C MET A 350 -23.95 -1.83 -12.81
N GLY A 351 -22.93 -1.05 -12.45
CA GLY A 351 -22.25 -0.15 -13.39
C GLY A 351 -21.58 -0.90 -14.54
N LEU A 352 -20.88 -2.00 -14.24
CA LEU A 352 -20.28 -2.86 -15.27
C LEU A 352 -21.34 -3.50 -16.19
N GLY A 353 -22.44 -3.97 -15.61
CA GLY A 353 -23.58 -4.51 -16.37
C GLY A 353 -24.19 -3.48 -17.32
N ARG A 354 -24.39 -2.24 -16.85
CA ARG A 354 -24.90 -1.13 -17.67
C ARG A 354 -23.93 -0.74 -18.79
N THR A 355 -22.65 -0.66 -18.48
CA THR A 355 -21.60 -0.39 -19.47
C THR A 355 -21.58 -1.45 -20.57
N TRP A 356 -21.67 -2.74 -20.19
CA TRP A 356 -21.75 -3.84 -21.15
C TRP A 356 -23.02 -3.79 -22.01
N LEU A 357 -24.18 -3.49 -21.42
CA LEU A 357 -25.44 -3.32 -22.17
C LEU A 357 -25.39 -2.16 -23.18
N GLY A 358 -24.59 -1.14 -22.93
CA GLY A 358 -24.32 -0.04 -23.87
C GLY A 358 -23.38 -0.41 -25.02
N ASN A 359 -22.67 -1.54 -24.93
CA ASN A 359 -21.69 -1.96 -25.93
C ASN A 359 -22.37 -2.63 -27.15
N PRO A 360 -21.90 -2.39 -28.40
CA PRO A 360 -22.39 -3.07 -29.60
C PRO A 360 -22.42 -4.60 -29.50
N THR A 361 -21.55 -5.22 -28.71
CA THR A 361 -21.53 -6.68 -28.49
C THR A 361 -22.75 -7.22 -27.73
N ALA A 362 -23.46 -6.38 -26.97
CA ALA A 362 -24.73 -6.71 -26.32
C ALA A 362 -25.92 -6.72 -27.29
N SER A 363 -25.73 -6.36 -28.57
CA SER A 363 -26.77 -6.40 -29.61
C SER A 363 -27.29 -7.81 -29.93
N ASN A 364 -26.57 -8.85 -29.49
CA ASN A 364 -27.00 -10.24 -29.62
C ASN A 364 -28.08 -10.66 -28.60
N LEU A 365 -28.43 -9.79 -27.64
CA LEU A 365 -29.52 -10.05 -26.70
C LEU A 365 -30.88 -9.83 -27.38
N SER A 366 -31.83 -10.71 -27.10
CA SER A 366 -33.23 -10.44 -27.41
C SER A 366 -33.72 -9.20 -26.63
N SER A 367 -34.71 -8.50 -27.15
CA SER A 367 -35.35 -7.36 -26.48
C SER A 367 -35.84 -7.72 -25.06
N GLU A 368 -36.37 -8.93 -24.89
CA GLU A 368 -36.79 -9.45 -23.60
C GLU A 368 -35.61 -9.76 -22.66
N GLY A 369 -34.53 -10.35 -23.19
CA GLY A 369 -33.30 -10.60 -22.42
C GLY A 369 -32.64 -9.31 -21.94
N ARG A 370 -32.62 -8.28 -22.81
CA ARG A 370 -32.14 -6.95 -22.47
C ARG A 370 -32.98 -6.30 -21.37
N ALA A 371 -34.31 -6.29 -21.52
CA ALA A 371 -35.22 -5.71 -20.53
C ALA A 371 -35.11 -6.38 -19.15
N ARG A 372 -34.91 -7.71 -19.12
CA ARG A 372 -34.68 -8.45 -17.86
C ARG A 372 -33.37 -8.04 -17.18
N LEU A 373 -32.29 -7.89 -17.94
CA LEU A 373 -31.00 -7.45 -17.38
C LEU A 373 -31.04 -5.99 -16.91
N GLU A 374 -31.67 -5.09 -17.68
CA GLU A 374 -31.88 -3.70 -17.27
C GLU A 374 -32.73 -3.61 -15.98
N ALA A 375 -33.69 -4.51 -15.78
CA ALA A 375 -34.47 -4.61 -14.55
C ALA A 375 -33.63 -5.07 -13.33
N VAL A 376 -32.68 -5.99 -13.54
CA VAL A 376 -31.74 -6.45 -12.50
C VAL A 376 -30.78 -5.35 -12.08
N PHE A 377 -30.35 -4.49 -13.02
CA PHE A 377 -29.42 -3.39 -12.77
C PHE A 377 -30.10 -2.07 -12.37
N ARG A 378 -31.32 -2.11 -11.81
CA ARG A 378 -31.97 -0.92 -11.26
C ARG A 378 -31.27 -0.40 -10.00
N PRO A 379 -31.22 0.93 -9.77
CA PRO A 379 -30.57 1.49 -8.60
C PRO A 379 -31.17 0.93 -7.30
N PRO A 380 -30.37 0.75 -6.23
CA PRO A 380 -30.89 0.38 -4.92
C PRO A 380 -31.87 1.45 -4.44
N GLY A 381 -33.10 1.05 -4.08
CA GLY A 381 -34.14 1.99 -3.62
C GLY A 381 -35.07 2.53 -4.71
N ALA A 382 -34.88 2.16 -5.98
CA ALA A 382 -35.89 2.43 -7.01
C ALA A 382 -37.15 1.58 -6.71
N SER A 383 -38.28 2.23 -6.39
CA SER A 383 -39.56 1.55 -6.23
C SER A 383 -39.83 0.67 -7.45
N PRO A 384 -40.36 -0.55 -7.28
CA PRO A 384 -40.83 -1.33 -8.42
C PRO A 384 -41.94 -0.51 -9.09
N GLY A 385 -41.64 0.05 -10.27
CA GLY A 385 -42.62 0.80 -11.05
C GLY A 385 -43.90 -0.01 -11.17
N LYS A 386 -45.02 0.59 -10.77
CA LYS A 386 -46.35 0.00 -10.94
C LYS A 386 -46.54 -0.32 -12.42
N HIS A 387 -46.67 -1.61 -12.73
CA HIS A 387 -47.16 -2.07 -14.02
C HIS A 387 -48.65 -1.78 -14.16
#